data_AF-A0A7C0XJU3-F1
#
_entry.id   AF-A0A7C0XJU3-F1
#
_cell.length_a   1.000
_cell.length_b   1.000
_cell.length_c   1.000
_cell.angle_alpha   90.00
_cell.angle_beta   90.00
_cell.angle_gamma   90.00
#
_symmetry.space_group_name_H-M   'P 1'
#
loop_
_entity.id
_entity.type
_entity.pdbx_description
1 polymer ?
#
loop_
_entity_poly.entity_id
_entity_poly.type
_entity_poly.pdbx_seq_one_letter_code
_entity_poly.pdbx_strand_id
1 'polypeptide(L)'
;GILIQIPENLSCERGDLFIRPKSVDLIALLEAGSIDYAFEYKSVAIQHNLSYIELPRELNLGDPSLDNFYRQITLRLLVGSSNEKTIELQSIAYGLAIPSSAENLQTALKFVKFLLSDEGREIFEDLGQRFIERPIAYGELLEELKEVVGG
;
A
#
# COMPACT_ATOMS: atom_id res chain seq x y z
N GLY A 1 10.56 -19.60 7.32
CA GLY A 1 10.26 -18.16 7.30
C GLY A 1 10.77 -17.52 8.57
N ILE A 2 11.05 -16.22 8.52
CA ILE A 2 11.35 -15.35 9.65
C ILE A 2 10.01 -14.87 10.21
N LEU A 3 9.79 -15.06 11.51
CA LEU A 3 8.62 -14.54 12.20
C LEU A 3 9.02 -13.29 13.00
N ILE A 4 8.35 -12.17 12.74
CA ILE A 4 8.51 -10.93 13.49
C ILE A 4 7.24 -10.71 14.31
N GLN A 5 7.40 -10.49 15.61
CA GLN A 5 6.27 -10.23 16.52
C GLN A 5 6.26 -8.76 16.92
N ILE A 6 5.13 -8.11 16.69
CA ILE A 6 4.91 -6.70 16.97
C ILE A 6 3.84 -6.62 18.06
N PRO A 7 4.17 -6.15 19.28
CA PRO A 7 3.20 -6.03 20.37
C PRO A 7 2.14 -4.97 20.07
N GLU A 8 1.02 -5.01 20.78
CA GLU A 8 -0.02 -3.97 20.68
C GLU A 8 0.52 -2.58 21.04
N ASN A 9 1.33 -2.51 22.10
CA ASN A 9 1.95 -1.28 22.56
C ASN A 9 3.44 -1.30 22.20
N LEU A 10 3.81 -0.50 21.20
CA LEU A 10 5.20 -0.23 20.86
C LEU A 10 5.70 0.92 21.73
N SER A 11 6.62 0.63 22.64
CA SER A 11 7.42 1.65 23.32
C SER A 11 8.82 1.68 22.71
N CYS A 12 9.33 2.88 22.41
CA CYS A 12 10.73 3.06 22.08
C CYS A 12 11.40 3.86 23.19
N GLU A 13 12.44 3.28 23.78
CA GLU A 13 13.23 3.94 24.83
C GLU A 13 14.38 4.79 24.24
N ARG A 14 14.64 4.67 22.94
CA ARG A 14 15.66 5.47 22.25
C ARG A 14 15.05 6.78 21.75
N GLY A 15 15.68 7.89 22.09
CA GLY A 15 15.22 9.23 21.70
C GLY A 15 15.44 9.59 20.23
N ASP A 16 16.10 8.71 19.45
CA ASP A 16 16.40 8.88 18.02
C ASP A 16 15.41 8.13 17.11
N LEU A 17 14.43 7.41 17.67
CA LEU A 17 13.41 6.69 16.91
C LEU A 17 12.01 7.25 17.18
N PHE A 18 11.35 7.69 16.11
CA PHE A 18 10.01 8.25 16.16
C PHE A 18 9.01 7.28 15.54
N ILE A 19 8.01 6.88 16.32
CA ILE A 19 6.92 6.01 15.88
C ILE A 19 5.63 6.85 15.87
N ARG A 20 4.86 6.74 14.79
CA ARG A 20 3.55 7.38 14.63
C ARG A 20 2.50 6.37 14.16
N PRO A 21 1.22 6.57 14.50
CA PRO A 21 0.15 5.68 14.04
C PRO A 21 -0.03 5.66 12.53
N LYS A 22 0.25 6.79 11.85
CA LYS A 22 0.17 6.92 10.38
C LYS A 22 1.51 7.38 9.84
N SER A 23 1.91 6.83 8.69
CA SER A 23 3.17 7.18 8.04
C SER A 23 3.23 8.68 7.73
N VAL A 24 2.14 9.23 7.17
CA VAL A 24 2.03 10.66 6.81
C VAL A 24 2.27 11.65 7.97
N ASP A 25 2.10 11.21 9.23
CA ASP A 25 2.39 12.05 10.39
C ASP A 25 3.91 12.28 10.58
N LEU A 26 4.75 11.45 9.95
CA LEU A 26 6.20 11.61 9.92
C LEU A 26 6.65 12.69 8.94
N ILE A 27 5.83 13.02 7.93
CA ILE A 27 6.17 14.00 6.89
C ILE A 27 6.39 15.39 7.48
N ALA A 28 5.50 15.83 8.37
CA ALA A 28 5.67 17.11 9.05
C ALA A 28 6.97 17.16 9.88
N LEU A 29 7.42 16.03 10.42
CA LEU A 29 8.69 15.95 11.16
C LEU A 29 9.90 16.03 10.22
N LEU A 30 9.82 15.42 9.03
CA LEU A 30 10.84 15.54 7.99
C LEU A 30 10.96 16.98 7.49
N GLU A 31 9.84 17.59 7.12
CA GLU A 31 9.79 18.97 6.62
C GLU A 31 10.28 19.99 7.65
N ALA A 32 10.00 19.76 8.93
CA ALA A 32 10.50 20.57 10.03
C ALA A 32 11.97 20.29 10.40
N GLY A 33 12.62 19.28 9.79
CA GLY A 33 13.98 18.86 10.14
C GLY A 33 14.09 18.24 11.53
N SER A 34 12.98 17.76 12.10
CA SER A 34 12.93 17.09 13.41
C SER A 34 13.39 15.63 13.34
N ILE A 35 13.31 15.02 12.16
CA ILE A 35 13.89 13.71 11.84
C ILE A 35 14.61 13.79 10.50
N ASP A 36 15.67 13.00 10.34
CA ASP A 36 16.48 13.02 9.11
C ASP A 36 15.92 12.12 8.00
N TYR A 37 15.30 10.99 8.37
CA TYR A 37 14.76 9.97 7.47
C TYR A 37 13.46 9.37 8.00
N ALA A 38 12.59 8.93 7.10
CA ALA A 38 11.42 8.11 7.41
C ALA A 38 11.23 7.02 6.35
N PHE A 39 10.64 5.89 6.75
CA PHE A 39 10.16 4.89 5.79
C PHE A 39 8.80 5.32 5.25
N GLU A 40 8.72 5.53 3.95
CA GLU A 40 7.51 5.99 3.27
C GLU A 40 7.33 5.37 1.89
N TYR A 41 6.10 5.43 1.38
CA TYR A 41 5.81 5.08 -0.01
C TYR A 41 6.39 6.12 -0.96
N LYS A 42 6.92 5.66 -2.11
CA LYS A 42 7.48 6.54 -3.14
C LYS A 42 6.50 7.61 -3.63
N SER A 43 5.20 7.27 -3.75
CA SER A 43 4.16 8.22 -4.13
C SER A 43 4.03 9.37 -3.14
N VAL A 44 4.09 9.10 -1.83
CA VAL A 44 4.04 10.14 -0.78
C VAL A 44 5.25 11.07 -0.89
N ALA A 45 6.45 10.52 -1.10
CA ALA A 45 7.65 11.33 -1.29
C ALA A 45 7.54 12.24 -2.52
N ILE A 46 7.00 11.74 -3.64
CA ILE A 46 6.78 12.52 -4.87
C ILE A 46 5.75 13.64 -4.62
N GLN A 47 4.61 13.31 -4.00
CA GLN A 47 3.52 14.27 -3.74
C GLN A 47 3.94 15.41 -2.80
N HIS A 48 4.86 15.14 -1.88
CA HIS A 48 5.42 16.14 -0.95
C HIS A 48 6.75 16.74 -1.44
N ASN A 49 7.19 16.42 -2.66
CA ASN A 49 8.45 16.91 -3.22
C ASN A 49 9.67 16.65 -2.30
N LEU A 50 9.69 15.48 -1.65
CA LEU A 50 10.76 15.03 -0.77
C LEU A 50 11.85 14.30 -1.57
N SER A 51 13.10 14.43 -1.11
CA SER A 51 14.18 13.56 -1.57
C SER A 51 14.01 12.16 -1.01
N TYR A 52 14.36 11.14 -1.79
CA TYR A 52 14.24 9.74 -1.38
C TYR A 52 15.39 8.88 -1.89
N ILE A 53 15.61 7.76 -1.19
CA ILE A 53 16.54 6.70 -1.60
C ILE A 53 15.70 5.50 -2.01
N GLU A 54 15.87 5.01 -3.24
CA GLU A 54 15.18 3.81 -3.70
C GLU A 54 15.80 2.57 -3.06
N LEU A 55 14.98 1.84 -2.31
CA LEU A 55 15.37 0.52 -1.82
C LEU A 55 15.34 -0.50 -2.97
N PRO A 56 16.25 -1.49 -2.98
CA PRO A 56 16.23 -2.59 -3.94
C PRO A 56 14.87 -3.29 -3.98
N ARG A 57 14.53 -3.88 -5.13
CA ARG A 57 13.24 -4.57 -5.33
C ARG A 57 13.01 -5.68 -4.31
N GLU A 58 14.08 -6.33 -3.84
CA GLU A 58 14.03 -7.37 -2.81
C GLU A 58 13.57 -6.86 -1.44
N LEU A 59 13.66 -5.55 -1.18
CA LEU A 59 13.33 -4.93 0.11
C LEU A 59 12.11 -4.00 0.06
N ASN A 60 11.83 -3.41 -1.12
CA ASN A 60 10.84 -2.34 -1.24
C ASN A 60 9.39 -2.82 -1.37
N LEU A 61 9.16 -4.14 -1.49
CA LEU A 61 7.85 -4.77 -1.67
C LEU A 61 7.08 -4.29 -2.91
N GLY A 62 7.76 -3.75 -3.92
CA GLY A 62 7.14 -3.17 -5.11
C GLY A 62 7.02 -4.10 -6.32
N ASP A 63 7.58 -5.33 -6.23
CA ASP A 63 7.63 -6.26 -7.37
C ASP A 63 6.91 -7.58 -7.07
N PRO A 64 5.71 -7.82 -7.62
CA PRO A 64 4.94 -9.05 -7.41
C PRO A 64 5.64 -10.34 -7.85
N SER A 65 6.63 -10.27 -8.76
CA SER A 65 7.40 -11.45 -9.16
C SER A 65 8.26 -12.01 -8.03
N LEU A 66 8.46 -11.22 -6.97
CA LEU A 66 9.20 -11.58 -5.77
C LEU A 66 8.29 -11.98 -4.59
N ASP A 67 6.99 -12.17 -4.79
CA ASP A 67 6.06 -12.55 -3.70
C ASP A 67 6.51 -13.81 -2.95
N ASN A 68 7.04 -14.82 -3.64
CA ASN A 68 7.58 -16.02 -2.98
C ASN A 68 8.79 -15.72 -2.09
N PHE A 69 9.58 -14.69 -2.44
CA PHE A 69 10.69 -14.23 -1.63
C PHE A 69 10.19 -13.42 -0.43
N TYR A 70 9.26 -12.48 -0.62
CA TYR A 70 8.69 -11.68 0.47
C TYR A 70 7.99 -12.53 1.53
N ARG A 71 7.27 -13.58 1.11
CA ARG A 71 6.56 -14.52 2.01
C ARG A 71 7.47 -15.31 2.93
N GLN A 72 8.79 -15.22 2.77
CA GLN A 72 9.72 -15.72 3.77
C GLN A 72 9.59 -14.98 5.11
N ILE A 73 9.02 -13.78 5.14
CA ILE A 73 8.76 -13.02 6.36
C ILE A 73 7.26 -13.08 6.70
N THR A 74 6.97 -13.37 7.96
CA THR A 74 5.62 -13.33 8.53
C THR A 74 5.60 -12.35 9.68
N LEU A 75 4.61 -11.46 9.71
CA LEU A 75 4.37 -10.54 10.80
C LEU A 75 3.23 -11.06 11.67
N ARG A 76 3.42 -11.07 12.98
CA ARG A 76 2.33 -11.15 13.96
C ARG A 76 2.16 -9.78 14.58
N LEU A 77 1.06 -9.11 14.24
CA LEU A 77 0.72 -7.76 14.69
C LEU A 77 -0.14 -7.80 15.94
N LEU A 78 0.01 -6.79 16.79
CA LEU A 78 -0.80 -6.57 18.00
C LEU A 78 -0.79 -7.79 18.93
N VAL A 79 0.38 -8.44 19.05
CA VAL A 79 0.55 -9.65 19.88
C VAL A 79 0.15 -9.36 21.32
N GLY A 80 -0.70 -10.23 21.87
CA GLY A 80 -1.24 -10.09 23.22
C GLY A 80 -2.55 -9.32 23.32
N SER A 81 -3.12 -8.85 22.20
CA SER A 81 -4.44 -8.21 22.14
C SER A 81 -5.52 -9.15 21.57
N SER A 82 -6.79 -8.76 21.70
CA SER A 82 -7.90 -9.42 21.01
C SER A 82 -7.91 -9.21 19.50
N ASN A 83 -7.08 -8.29 18.98
CA ASN A 83 -7.00 -7.91 17.58
C ASN A 83 -5.74 -8.47 16.90
N GLU A 84 -5.11 -9.50 17.48
CA GLU A 84 -3.90 -10.10 16.91
C GLU A 84 -4.14 -10.58 15.48
N LYS A 85 -3.22 -10.25 14.56
CA LYS A 85 -3.29 -10.63 13.15
C LYS A 85 -1.96 -11.16 12.66
N THR A 86 -2.01 -12.22 11.85
CA THR A 86 -0.83 -12.74 11.15
C THR A 86 -0.91 -12.33 9.69
N ILE A 87 0.18 -11.76 9.18
CA ILE A 87 0.30 -11.31 7.79
C ILE A 87 1.56 -11.93 7.20
N GLU A 88 1.42 -12.65 6.09
CA GLU A 88 2.57 -13.02 5.27
C GLU A 88 2.93 -11.83 4.37
N LEU A 89 4.22 -11.45 4.34
CA LEU A 89 4.65 -10.35 3.51
C LEU A 89 4.47 -10.67 2.02
N GLN A 90 3.95 -9.70 1.28
CA GLN A 90 3.72 -9.76 -0.17
C GLN A 90 3.97 -8.38 -0.76
N SER A 91 3.99 -8.30 -2.09
CA SER A 91 4.05 -7.02 -2.78
C SER A 91 2.89 -6.10 -2.38
N ILE A 92 3.17 -4.80 -2.33
CA ILE A 92 2.18 -3.77 -2.05
C ILE A 92 1.34 -3.57 -3.31
N ALA A 93 0.06 -3.90 -3.22
CA ALA A 93 -0.92 -3.66 -4.28
C ALA A 93 -2.14 -2.95 -3.71
N TYR A 94 -2.66 -1.98 -4.47
CA TYR A 94 -3.92 -1.31 -4.13
C TYR A 94 -5.10 -2.10 -4.70
N GLY A 95 -6.00 -2.51 -3.82
CA GLY A 95 -7.27 -3.13 -4.19
C GLY A 95 -8.41 -2.11 -4.21
N LEU A 96 -9.34 -2.30 -5.14
CA LEU A 96 -10.60 -1.56 -5.20
C LEU A 96 -11.75 -2.56 -5.26
N ALA A 97 -12.91 -2.22 -4.68
CA ALA A 97 -14.10 -3.04 -4.75
C ALA A 97 -15.36 -2.15 -4.82
N ILE A 98 -16.39 -2.64 -5.48
CA ILE A 98 -17.75 -2.09 -5.38
C ILE A 98 -18.47 -2.92 -4.31
N PRO A 99 -18.86 -2.34 -3.15
CA PRO A 99 -19.59 -3.08 -2.14
C PRO A 99 -20.91 -3.65 -2.69
N SER A 100 -21.29 -4.85 -2.27
CA SER A 100 -22.56 -5.46 -2.67
C SER A 100 -23.78 -4.64 -2.21
N SER A 101 -23.61 -3.79 -1.20
CA SER A 101 -24.61 -2.86 -0.69
C SER A 101 -24.59 -1.49 -1.37
N ALA A 102 -23.88 -1.31 -2.50
CA ALA A 102 -23.77 -0.02 -3.16
C ALA A 102 -25.14 0.48 -3.65
N GLU A 103 -25.59 1.63 -3.11
CA GLU A 103 -26.88 2.24 -3.46
C GLU A 103 -26.96 2.70 -4.92
N ASN A 104 -25.80 3.04 -5.52
CA ASN A 104 -25.71 3.51 -6.89
C ASN A 104 -24.62 2.75 -7.67
N LEU A 105 -24.95 1.49 -7.99
CA LEU A 105 -24.07 0.59 -8.73
C LEU A 105 -23.60 1.19 -10.07
N GLN A 106 -24.50 1.86 -10.80
CA GLN A 106 -24.18 2.42 -12.12
C GLN A 106 -23.13 3.53 -12.04
N THR A 107 -23.16 4.37 -11.00
CA THR A 107 -22.14 5.40 -10.80
C THR A 107 -20.82 4.80 -10.32
N ALA A 108 -20.88 3.80 -9.44
CA ALA A 108 -19.69 3.07 -9.01
C ALA A 108 -18.97 2.40 -10.20
N LEU A 109 -19.71 1.76 -11.11
CA LEU A 109 -19.17 1.18 -12.34
C LEU A 109 -18.49 2.21 -13.23
N LYS A 110 -19.11 3.39 -13.43
CA LYS A 110 -18.50 4.49 -14.19
C LYS A 110 -17.21 4.98 -13.55
N PHE A 111 -17.18 5.12 -12.22
CA PHE A 111 -15.98 5.52 -11.49
C PHE A 111 -14.85 4.50 -11.65
N VAL A 112 -15.13 3.21 -11.48
CA VAL A 112 -14.12 2.16 -11.66
C VAL A 112 -13.59 2.13 -13.09
N LYS A 113 -14.48 2.26 -14.09
CA LYS A 113 -14.06 2.33 -15.51
C LYS A 113 -13.16 3.53 -15.79
N PHE A 114 -13.48 4.70 -15.22
CA PHE A 114 -12.64 5.89 -15.32
C PHE A 114 -11.29 5.70 -14.62
N LEU A 115 -11.27 5.13 -13.41
CA LEU A 115 -10.03 4.89 -12.67
C LEU A 115 -9.08 3.96 -13.43
N LEU A 116 -9.63 2.97 -14.15
CA LEU A 116 -8.87 2.00 -14.94
C LEU A 116 -8.55 2.46 -16.39
N SER A 117 -9.12 3.58 -16.84
CA SER A 117 -8.88 4.12 -18.18
C SER A 117 -7.48 4.73 -18.30
N ASP A 118 -7.09 5.13 -19.51
CA ASP A 118 -5.79 5.76 -19.75
C ASP A 118 -5.64 7.07 -18.96
N GLU A 119 -6.72 7.86 -18.87
CA GLU A 119 -6.74 9.09 -18.07
C GLU A 119 -6.57 8.81 -16.57
N GLY A 120 -7.25 7.77 -16.04
CA GLY A 120 -7.06 7.34 -14.66
C GLY A 120 -5.62 6.91 -14.39
N ARG A 121 -5.03 6.11 -15.31
CA ARG A 121 -3.65 5.65 -15.21
C ARG A 121 -2.64 6.80 -15.21
N GLU A 122 -2.82 7.79 -16.09
CA GLU A 122 -1.95 8.98 -16.16
C GLU A 122 -1.95 9.74 -14.83
N ILE A 123 -3.12 9.95 -14.22
CA ILE A 123 -3.24 10.61 -12.90
C ILE A 123 -2.42 9.87 -11.82
N PHE A 124 -2.43 8.54 -11.82
CA PHE A 124 -1.68 7.75 -10.86
C PHE A 124 -0.17 7.83 -11.09
N GLU A 125 0.29 7.74 -12.34
CA GLU A 125 1.70 7.87 -12.71
C GLU A 125 2.26 9.26 -12.35
N ASP A 126 1.51 10.32 -12.62
CA ASP A 126 1.87 11.71 -12.25
C ASP A 126 2.01 11.90 -10.74
N LEU A 127 1.23 11.16 -9.96
CA LEU A 127 1.29 11.15 -8.50
C LEU A 127 2.30 10.12 -7.94
N GLY A 128 3.15 9.56 -8.80
CA GLY A 128 4.25 8.68 -8.41
C GLY A 128 3.82 7.25 -8.05
N GLN A 129 2.61 6.87 -8.43
CA GLN A 129 2.03 5.57 -8.12
C GLN A 129 1.88 4.74 -9.40
N ARG A 130 2.84 3.85 -9.62
CA ARG A 130 2.87 3.01 -10.82
C ARG A 130 1.62 2.14 -10.91
N PHE A 131 0.97 2.16 -12.06
CA PHE A 131 -0.18 1.32 -12.33
C PHE A 131 0.27 -0.11 -12.68
N ILE A 132 -0.51 -1.10 -12.24
CA ILE A 132 -0.31 -2.48 -12.72
C ILE A 132 -0.75 -2.58 -14.18
N GLU A 133 0.10 -3.16 -15.03
CA GLU A 133 -0.19 -3.24 -16.48
C GLU A 133 -1.53 -3.91 -16.74
N ARG A 134 -1.82 -5.00 -16.01
CA ARG A 134 -3.12 -5.67 -16.02
C ARG A 134 -3.68 -5.73 -14.60
N PRO A 135 -4.85 -5.12 -14.34
CA PRO A 135 -5.56 -5.32 -13.09
C PRO A 135 -5.85 -6.80 -12.85
N ILE A 136 -5.84 -7.24 -11.60
CA ILE A 136 -6.14 -8.62 -11.22
C ILE A 136 -7.51 -8.61 -10.53
N ALA A 137 -8.45 -9.39 -11.03
CA ALA A 137 -9.73 -9.61 -10.36
C ALA A 137 -9.63 -10.78 -9.36
N TYR A 138 -10.26 -10.59 -8.20
CA TYR A 138 -10.47 -11.62 -7.19
C TYR A 138 -11.95 -11.69 -6.83
N GLY A 139 -12.51 -12.91 -6.79
CA GLY A 139 -13.92 -13.12 -6.46
C GLY A 139 -14.88 -12.88 -7.63
N GLU A 140 -16.09 -12.44 -7.31
CA GLU A 140 -17.15 -12.17 -8.31
C GLU A 140 -16.87 -10.85 -9.05
N LEU A 141 -16.57 -10.97 -10.34
CA LEU A 141 -16.38 -9.82 -11.23
C LEU A 141 -17.66 -9.55 -12.01
N LEU A 142 -18.18 -8.33 -11.90
CA LEU A 142 -19.31 -7.86 -12.72
C LEU A 142 -18.92 -7.92 -14.20
N GLU A 143 -19.86 -8.38 -15.05
CA GLU A 143 -19.63 -8.55 -16.49
C GLU A 143 -19.11 -7.25 -17.13
N GLU A 144 -19.63 -6.11 -16.71
CA GLU A 144 -19.26 -4.79 -17.21
C GLU A 144 -17.80 -4.40 -16.94
N LEU A 145 -17.11 -5.09 -16.03
CA LEU A 145 -15.70 -4.85 -15.68
C LEU A 145 -14.74 -5.84 -16.32
N LYS A 146 -15.22 -6.92 -16.94
CA LYS A 146 -14.35 -7.92 -17.59
C LYS A 146 -13.51 -7.34 -18.73
N GLU A 147 -14.08 -6.41 -19.48
CA GLU A 147 -13.40 -5.74 -20.59
C GLU A 147 -12.20 -4.88 -20.14
N VAL A 148 -12.27 -4.30 -18.93
CA VAL A 148 -11.26 -3.37 -18.40
C VAL A 148 -10.23 -4.04 -17.48
N VAL A 149 -10.57 -5.18 -16.86
CA VAL A 149 -9.66 -5.92 -15.96
C VAL A 149 -8.84 -6.97 -16.71
N GLY A 150 -9.15 -7.24 -17.99
CA GLY A 150 -8.51 -8.30 -18.77
C GLY A 150 -9.14 -9.64 -18.41
N GLY A 151 -9.98 -10.14 -19.31
CA GLY A 151 -10.51 -11.50 -19.28
C GLY A 151 -9.44 -12.54 -19.64
#